data_AF-A0A9N9D1R4-F1
#
_entry.id   AF-A0A9N9D1R4-F1
#
_cell.length_a   1.000
_cell.length_b   1.000
_cell.length_c   1.000
_cell.angle_alpha   90.00
_cell.angle_beta   90.00
_cell.angle_gamma   90.00
#
_symmetry.space_group_name_H-M   'P 1'
#
loop_
_entity.id
_entity.type
_entity.pdbx_description
1 polymer ?
#
loop_
_entity_poly.entity_id
_entity_poly.type
_entity_poly.pdbx_seq_one_letter_code
_entity_poly.pdbx_strand_id
1 'polypeptide(L)'
;MQMLKFESLDRHNKLSEELKSFSITAQGQLIKYIKEKLSSTKLLVTRPISVTIDKVQIQSAEHSMKKEKLILVIESLIRSLNKTNLSQLQGLKSKRKDELLIILQQVRDLAIGNEIN
;
A
#
# COMPACT_ATOMS: atom_id res chain seq x y z
N MET A 1 26.69 -16.31 13.49
CA MET A 1 25.48 -16.85 12.82
C MET A 1 24.74 -17.71 13.82
N GLN A 2 23.52 -17.32 14.21
CA GLN A 2 22.67 -18.18 15.05
C GLN A 2 22.03 -19.25 14.15
N MET A 3 22.22 -20.53 14.50
CA MET A 3 21.51 -21.64 13.87
C MET A 3 20.04 -21.59 14.28
N LEU A 4 19.14 -21.38 13.32
CA LEU A 4 17.71 -21.55 13.54
C LEU A 4 17.44 -23.05 13.73
N LYS A 5 16.95 -23.43 14.92
CA LYS A 5 16.50 -24.81 15.18
C LYS A 5 15.26 -25.09 14.31
N PHE A 6 15.34 -26.15 13.51
CA PHE A 6 14.21 -26.67 12.76
C PHE A 6 13.34 -27.50 13.71
N GLU A 7 12.25 -26.93 14.21
CA GLU A 7 11.21 -27.70 14.89
C GLU A 7 10.08 -28.01 13.91
N SER A 8 9.71 -29.29 13.84
CA SER A 8 8.57 -29.76 13.06
C SER A 8 7.27 -29.18 13.62
N LEU A 9 6.39 -28.67 12.75
CA LEU A 9 5.07 -28.12 13.10
C LEU A 9 4.21 -29.10 13.90
N ASP A 10 4.46 -30.41 13.74
CA ASP A 10 3.64 -31.46 14.31
C ASP A 10 4.20 -32.03 15.63
N ARG A 11 5.33 -31.52 16.17
CA ARG A 11 6.02 -31.98 17.40
C ARG A 11 6.32 -33.49 17.55
N HIS A 12 5.79 -34.35 16.69
CA HIS A 12 5.81 -35.82 16.79
C HIS A 12 6.63 -36.47 15.66
N ASN A 13 6.95 -35.72 14.60
CA ASN A 13 7.71 -36.22 13.46
C ASN A 13 9.11 -35.58 13.44
N LYS A 14 10.10 -36.29 13.99
CA LYS A 14 11.51 -35.92 13.93
C LYS A 14 11.99 -36.21 12.50
N LEU A 15 12.29 -35.16 11.73
CA LEU A 15 12.88 -35.31 10.41
C LEU A 15 14.19 -36.10 10.51
N SER A 16 14.47 -36.93 9.50
CA SER A 16 15.77 -37.58 9.38
C SER A 16 16.87 -36.52 9.23
N GLU A 17 18.11 -36.86 9.58
CA GLU A 17 19.22 -35.92 9.49
C GLU A 17 19.50 -35.52 8.03
N GLU A 18 19.21 -36.41 7.07
CA GLU A 18 19.28 -36.14 5.63
C GLU A 18 18.26 -35.07 5.21
N LEU A 19 17.01 -35.17 5.67
CA LEU A 19 15.96 -34.19 5.39
C LEU A 19 16.25 -32.82 6.02
N LYS A 20 16.85 -32.79 7.20
CA LYS A 20 17.31 -31.55 7.83
C LYS A 20 18.44 -30.91 7.03
N SER A 21 19.44 -31.69 6.63
CA SER A 21 20.57 -31.23 5.81
C SER A 21 20.11 -30.68 4.46
N PHE A 22 19.18 -31.38 3.80
CA PHE A 22 18.55 -30.91 2.57
C PHE A 22 17.82 -29.59 2.79
N SER A 23 16.99 -29.48 3.83
CA SER A 23 16.21 -28.27 4.12
C SER A 23 17.10 -27.05 4.37
N ILE A 24 18.17 -27.23 5.15
CA ILE A 24 19.16 -26.17 5.42
C ILE A 24 19.84 -25.73 4.12
N THR A 25 20.23 -26.69 3.28
CA THR A 25 20.88 -26.41 2.00
C THR A 25 19.94 -25.68 1.04
N ALA A 26 18.71 -26.14 0.91
CA ALA A 26 17.69 -25.52 0.06
C ALA A 26 17.38 -24.08 0.51
N GLN A 27 17.27 -23.84 1.82
CA GLN A 27 17.09 -22.49 2.36
C GLN A 27 18.29 -21.58 2.06
N GLY A 28 19.51 -22.09 2.23
CA GLY A 28 20.73 -21.34 1.90
C GLY A 28 20.78 -20.94 0.42
N GLN A 29 20.43 -21.87 -0.47
CA GLN A 29 20.38 -21.62 -1.92
C GLN A 29 19.30 -20.61 -2.29
N LEU A 30 18.10 -20.70 -1.70
CA LEU A 30 17.02 -19.75 -1.94
C LEU A 30 17.40 -18.33 -1.49
N ILE A 31 17.96 -18.18 -0.28
CA ILE A 31 18.41 -16.89 0.23
C ILE A 31 19.48 -16.29 -0.69
N LYS A 32 20.44 -17.12 -1.13
CA LYS A 32 21.48 -16.70 -2.07
C LYS A 32 20.89 -16.21 -3.39
N TYR A 33 19.98 -17.00 -3.98
CA TYR A 33 19.28 -16.64 -5.22
C TYR A 33 18.49 -15.33 -5.10
N ILE A 34 17.73 -15.15 -4.02
CA ILE A 34 16.97 -13.92 -3.77
C ILE A 34 17.92 -12.73 -3.68
N LYS A 35 19.02 -12.84 -2.91
CA LYS A 35 20.02 -11.78 -2.80
C LYS A 35 20.65 -11.43 -4.15
N GLU A 36 21.03 -12.44 -4.92
CA GLU A 36 21.62 -12.24 -6.25
C GLU A 36 20.63 -11.57 -7.21
N LYS A 37 19.36 -11.98 -7.22
CA LYS A 37 18.33 -11.36 -8.05
C LYS A 37 18.02 -9.94 -7.62
N LEU A 38 17.89 -9.67 -6.32
CA LEU A 38 17.66 -8.31 -5.81
C LEU A 38 18.86 -7.39 -6.09
N SER A 39 20.08 -7.91 -5.97
CA SER A 39 21.31 -7.13 -6.22
C SER A 39 21.59 -6.91 -7.71
N SER A 40 21.18 -7.86 -8.56
CA SER A 40 21.33 -7.76 -10.04
C SER A 40 20.20 -6.97 -10.69
N THR A 41 19.12 -6.71 -9.96
CA THR A 41 18.13 -5.72 -10.37
C THR A 41 18.79 -4.37 -10.17
N LYS A 42 19.54 -3.90 -11.19
CA LYS A 42 19.96 -2.49 -11.33
C LYS A 42 18.80 -1.67 -10.80
N LEU A 43 19.04 -0.97 -9.68
CA LEU A 43 18.16 0.04 -9.06
C LEU A 43 16.94 0.24 -9.96
N LEU A 44 15.90 -0.58 -9.75
CA LEU A 44 14.66 -0.43 -10.48
C LEU A 44 14.22 0.95 -10.06
N VAL A 45 14.52 1.92 -10.93
CA VAL A 45 14.71 3.32 -10.57
C VAL A 45 13.58 3.62 -9.63
N THR A 46 13.89 3.75 -8.34
CA THR A 46 12.95 4.24 -7.35
C THR A 46 12.82 5.69 -7.73
N ARG A 47 12.03 5.91 -8.79
CA ARG A 47 11.78 7.23 -9.32
C ARG A 47 10.98 7.83 -8.18
N PRO A 48 11.51 8.83 -7.46
CA PRO A 48 10.68 9.54 -6.52
C PRO A 48 9.47 9.98 -7.33
N ILE A 49 8.27 9.63 -6.84
CA ILE A 49 7.04 10.15 -7.45
C ILE A 49 7.16 11.66 -7.24
N SER A 50 7.52 12.39 -8.29
CA SER A 50 7.66 13.83 -8.22
C SER A 50 6.30 14.38 -7.82
N VAL A 51 6.15 14.74 -6.55
CA VAL A 51 5.01 15.55 -6.13
C VAL A 51 5.27 16.91 -6.76
N THR A 52 4.51 17.24 -7.80
CA THR A 52 4.59 18.56 -8.43
C THR A 52 4.30 19.63 -7.38
N ILE A 53 4.88 20.82 -7.54
CA ILE A 53 4.65 21.95 -6.63
C ILE A 53 3.14 22.20 -6.46
N ASP A 54 2.38 22.06 -7.54
CA ASP A 54 0.92 22.15 -7.55
C ASP A 54 0.26 21.13 -6.62
N LYS A 55 0.72 19.87 -6.62
CA LYS A 55 0.20 18.82 -5.73
C LYS A 55 0.51 19.14 -4.26
N VAL A 56 1.70 19.66 -3.95
CA VAL A 56 2.06 20.09 -2.58
C VAL A 56 1.18 21.24 -2.14
N GLN A 57 0.95 22.22 -3.03
CA GLN A 57 0.17 23.41 -2.70
C GLN A 57 -1.31 23.08 -2.49
N ILE A 58 -1.88 22.20 -3.33
CA ILE A 58 -3.24 21.68 -3.18
C ILE A 58 -3.39 20.91 -1.85
N GLN A 59 -2.44 20.02 -1.51
CA GLN A 59 -2.46 19.28 -0.25
C GLN A 59 -2.35 20.22 0.96
N SER A 60 -1.50 21.25 0.90
CA SER A 60 -1.36 22.22 1.97
C SER A 60 -2.65 23.04 2.19
N ALA A 61 -3.32 23.43 1.10
CA ALA A 61 -4.60 24.13 1.15
C ALA A 61 -5.71 23.24 1.73
N GLU A 62 -5.71 21.95 1.40
CA GLU A 62 -6.66 20.96 1.92
C GLU A 62 -6.44 20.65 3.40
N HIS A 63 -5.19 20.57 3.82
CA HIS A 63 -4.84 20.41 5.23
C HIS A 63 -5.24 21.65 6.06
N SER A 64 -5.26 22.85 5.45
CA SER A 64 -5.76 24.08 6.08
C SER A 64 -7.30 24.18 6.08
N MET A 65 -7.98 23.43 5.21
CA MET A 65 -9.43 23.50 5.04
C MET A 65 -10.20 23.08 6.30
N LYS A 66 -11.35 23.72 6.54
CA LYS A 66 -12.30 23.28 7.56
C LYS A 66 -12.94 21.94 7.16
N LYS A 67 -13.27 21.12 8.15
CA LYS A 67 -13.86 19.79 7.96
C LYS A 67 -15.10 19.84 7.08
N GLU A 68 -15.96 20.82 7.30
CA GLU A 68 -17.22 21.02 6.58
C GLU A 68 -16.96 21.29 5.09
N LYS A 69 -15.92 22.07 4.79
CA LYS A 69 -15.53 22.38 3.41
C LYS A 69 -14.94 21.16 2.71
N LEU A 70 -14.16 20.34 3.43
CA LEU A 70 -13.66 19.04 2.96
C LEU A 70 -14.81 18.10 2.56
N ILE A 71 -15.86 18.01 3.37
CA ILE A 71 -17.04 17.20 3.08
C ILE A 71 -17.71 17.67 1.78
N LEU A 72 -17.93 18.98 1.62
CA LEU A 72 -18.55 19.54 0.42
C LEU A 72 -17.75 19.25 -0.86
N VAL A 73 -16.42 19.35 -0.79
CA VAL A 73 -15.53 19.03 -1.92
C VAL A 73 -15.63 17.56 -2.30
N ILE A 74 -15.59 16.66 -1.31
CA ILE A 74 -15.72 15.22 -1.53
C ILE A 74 -17.08 14.88 -2.15
N GLU A 75 -18.18 15.44 -1.63
CA GLU A 75 -19.53 15.24 -2.15
C GLU A 75 -19.67 15.75 -3.59
N SER A 76 -19.08 16.91 -3.91
CA SER A 76 -19.08 17.47 -5.25
C SER A 76 -18.34 16.58 -6.25
N LEU A 77 -17.16 16.07 -5.86
CA LEU A 77 -16.36 15.18 -6.72
C LEU A 77 -17.06 13.85 -6.97
N ILE A 78 -17.64 13.25 -5.92
CA ILE A 78 -18.40 12.01 -6.06
C ILE A 78 -19.61 12.21 -6.98
N ARG A 79 -20.30 13.36 -6.88
CA ARG A 79 -21.41 13.71 -7.78
C ARG A 79 -20.95 13.81 -9.24
N SER A 80 -19.80 14.44 -9.51
CA SER A 80 -19.27 14.53 -10.89
C SER A 80 -18.83 13.17 -11.45
N LEU A 81 -18.52 12.21 -10.60
CA LEU A 81 -18.07 10.87 -10.97
C LEU A 81 -19.20 9.94 -11.47
N ASN A 82 -20.49 10.34 -11.34
CA ASN A 82 -21.67 9.56 -11.77
C ASN A 82 -21.70 8.08 -11.31
N LYS A 83 -20.92 7.69 -10.30
CA LYS A 83 -20.91 6.33 -9.76
C LYS A 83 -21.88 6.27 -8.58
N THR A 84 -22.89 5.44 -8.75
CA THR A 84 -24.09 5.18 -7.94
C THR A 84 -23.86 4.67 -6.51
N ASN A 85 -22.68 4.87 -5.93
CA ASN A 85 -22.36 4.40 -4.57
C ASN A 85 -22.55 5.54 -3.55
N LEU A 86 -23.77 6.09 -3.49
CA LEU A 86 -24.21 7.03 -2.44
C LEU A 86 -24.04 6.44 -1.03
N SER A 87 -23.95 5.11 -0.91
CA SER A 87 -23.67 4.40 0.35
C SER A 87 -22.29 4.75 0.95
N GLN A 88 -21.31 5.18 0.15
CA GLN A 88 -20.00 5.62 0.65
C GLN A 88 -20.01 7.04 1.23
N LEU A 89 -21.05 7.83 0.93
CA LEU A 89 -21.26 9.16 1.51
C LEU A 89 -21.87 9.07 2.92
N GLN A 90 -22.48 7.93 3.26
CA GLN A 90 -23.10 7.70 4.56
C GLN A 90 -22.02 7.64 5.64
N GLY A 91 -21.85 8.74 6.36
CA GLY A 91 -20.87 8.87 7.44
C GLY A 91 -19.70 9.82 7.18
N LEU A 92 -19.66 10.57 6.07
CA LEU A 92 -18.64 11.63 5.90
C LEU A 92 -18.63 12.62 7.09
N LYS A 93 -19.82 12.95 7.60
CA LYS A 93 -19.97 13.86 8.75
C LYS A 93 -19.37 13.30 10.04
N SER A 94 -19.36 11.99 10.25
CA SER A 94 -18.81 11.35 11.46
C SER A 94 -17.31 11.10 11.40
N LYS A 95 -16.69 11.17 10.21
CA LYS A 95 -15.25 10.94 10.03
C LYS A 95 -14.37 12.05 10.60
N ARG A 96 -13.15 11.70 10.99
CA ARG A 96 -12.11 12.67 11.39
C ARG A 96 -11.55 13.37 10.16
N LYS A 97 -10.92 14.54 10.35
CA LYS A 97 -10.36 15.33 9.25
C LYS A 97 -9.33 14.56 8.42
N ASP A 98 -8.46 13.79 9.07
CA ASP A 98 -7.44 12.99 8.38
C ASP A 98 -8.05 11.88 7.53
N GLU A 99 -9.14 11.27 8.01
CA GLU A 99 -9.90 10.27 7.25
C GLU A 99 -10.57 10.89 6.02
N LEU A 100 -11.04 12.14 6.13
CA LEU A 100 -11.60 12.87 4.99
C LEU A 100 -10.52 13.20 3.95
N LEU A 101 -9.30 13.55 4.36
CA LEU A 101 -8.19 13.78 3.44
C LEU A 101 -7.81 12.51 2.66
N ILE A 102 -7.80 11.36 3.33
CA ILE A 102 -7.57 10.05 2.69
C ILE A 102 -8.67 9.78 1.65
N ILE A 103 -9.93 9.98 2.02
CA ILE A 103 -11.07 9.76 1.11
C ILE A 103 -11.02 10.72 -0.07
N LEU A 104 -10.69 11.99 0.15
CA LEU A 104 -10.55 12.98 -0.93
C LEU A 104 -9.49 12.54 -1.95
N GLN A 105 -8.36 12.01 -1.49
CA GLN A 105 -7.33 11.47 -2.37
C GLN A 105 -7.85 10.26 -3.16
N GLN A 106 -8.51 9.30 -2.50
CA GLN A 106 -9.10 8.13 -3.15
C GLN A 106 -10.11 8.51 -4.24
N VAL A 107 -10.98 9.49 -3.97
CA VAL A 107 -11.96 9.98 -4.93
C VAL A 107 -11.28 10.62 -6.15
N ARG A 108 -10.18 11.37 -5.95
CA ARG A 108 -9.41 11.94 -7.06
C ARG A 108 -8.70 10.89 -7.90
N ASP A 109 -8.09 9.89 -7.27
CA ASP A 109 -7.41 8.82 -7.99
C ASP A 109 -8.40 8.05 -8.88
N LEU A 110 -9.64 7.86 -8.39
CA LEU A 110 -10.74 7.28 -9.17
C LEU A 110 -11.22 8.17 -10.33
N ALA A 111 -11.10 9.50 -10.21
CA ALA A 111 -11.42 10.43 -11.29
C ALA A 111 -10.35 10.37 -12.40
N ILE A 112 -9.08 10.40 -12.03
CA ILE A 112 -7.94 10.32 -12.97
C ILE A 112 -7.97 9.01 -13.75
N GLY A 113 -8.26 7.88 -13.09
CA GLY A 113 -8.35 6.58 -13.76
C GLY A 113 -9.46 6.47 -14.82
N ASN A 114 -10.48 7.35 -14.78
CA ASN A 114 -11.55 7.36 -15.80
C ASN A 114 -11.23 8.29 -16.98
N GLU A 115 -10.29 9.24 -16.87
CA GLU A 115 -9.88 10.10 -17.99
C GLU A 115 -8.92 9.40 -18.96
N ILE A 116 -8.37 8.24 -18.56
CA ILE A 116 -7.37 7.47 -19.33
C ILE A 116 -8.02 6.31 -20.11
N ASN A 117 -9.36 6.15 -20.05
CA ASN A 117 -10.13 5.17 -20.83
C ASN A 117 -11.08 5.87 -21.79
#